data_AF-A0A960S012-F1
#
_entry.id   AF-A0A960S012-F1
#
_cell.length_a   1.000
_cell.length_b   1.000
_cell.length_c   1.000
_cell.angle_alpha   90.00
_cell.angle_beta   90.00
_cell.angle_gamma   90.00
#
_symmetry.space_group_name_H-M   'P 1'
#
loop_
_entity.id
_entity.type
_entity.pdbx_description
1 polymer ?
#
loop_
_entity_poly.entity_id
_entity_poly.type
_entity_poly.pdbx_seq_one_letter_code
_entity_poly.pdbx_strand_id
1 'polypeptide(L)'
;MIDSSQFQMKLAGQHLVGSKDDPMFKLRQKAWDAFADKGLPTKKTETYKYVKLRKLFELDFQAAKAEKRDVKEWIYPECESSNIVFINGHFEPE
;
A
#
# COMPACT_ATOMS: atom_id res chain seq x y z
N MET A 1 19.75 -13.89 -6.89
CA MET A 1 19.29 -12.49 -7.05
C MET A 1 17.80 -12.51 -6.92
N ILE A 2 17.19 -11.70 -6.05
CA ILE A 2 15.73 -11.56 -6.07
C ILE A 2 15.44 -10.81 -7.35
N ASP A 3 14.74 -11.48 -8.26
CA ASP A 3 14.36 -10.90 -9.53
C ASP A 3 13.26 -9.87 -9.24
N SER A 4 13.59 -8.59 -9.39
CA SER A 4 12.63 -7.49 -9.22
C SER A 4 11.38 -7.69 -10.07
N SER A 5 11.52 -8.41 -11.20
CA SER A 5 10.42 -8.81 -12.08
C SER A 5 9.43 -9.76 -11.38
N GLN A 6 9.91 -10.68 -10.54
CA GLN A 6 9.02 -11.58 -9.78
C GLN A 6 8.23 -10.85 -8.71
N PHE A 7 8.84 -9.90 -8.00
CA PHE A 7 8.11 -9.08 -7.02
C PHE A 7 7.05 -8.22 -7.68
N GLN A 8 7.39 -7.55 -8.79
CA GLN A 8 6.44 -6.78 -9.58
C GLN A 8 5.31 -7.65 -10.11
N MET A 9 5.59 -8.86 -10.60
CA MET A 9 4.58 -9.79 -11.10
C MET A 9 3.65 -10.30 -9.99
N LYS A 10 4.20 -10.61 -8.81
CA LYS A 10 3.40 -10.97 -7.61
C LYS A 10 2.49 -9.82 -7.19
N LEU A 11 3.00 -8.59 -7.18
CA LEU A 11 2.23 -7.40 -6.82
C LEU A 11 1.21 -7.04 -7.91
N ALA A 12 1.54 -7.26 -9.18
CA ALA A 12 0.64 -7.03 -10.32
C ALA A 12 -0.60 -7.92 -10.26
N GLY A 13 -0.44 -9.18 -9.87
CA GLY A 13 -1.57 -10.10 -9.65
C GLY A 13 -2.47 -9.68 -8.47
N GLN A 14 -1.95 -8.86 -7.56
CA GLN A 14 -2.66 -8.26 -6.44
C GLN A 14 -3.04 -6.80 -6.68
N HIS A 15 -2.67 -6.24 -7.84
CA HIS A 15 -2.95 -4.86 -8.15
C HIS A 15 -4.44 -4.74 -8.43
N LEU A 16 -5.15 -4.37 -7.38
CA LEU A 16 -6.48 -3.80 -7.43
C LEU A 16 -6.33 -2.43 -8.09
N VAL A 17 -6.12 -2.39 -9.41
CA VAL A 17 -6.68 -1.27 -10.15
C VAL A 17 -8.17 -1.39 -9.84
N GLY A 18 -8.72 -0.47 -9.05
CA GLY A 18 -10.15 -0.42 -8.79
C GLY A 18 -10.93 -0.50 -10.11
N SER A 19 -12.25 -0.72 -10.05
CA SER A 19 -13.06 -0.69 -11.27
C SER A 19 -12.76 0.58 -12.09
N LYS A 20 -12.91 0.53 -13.41
CA LYS A 20 -12.84 1.74 -14.26
C LYS A 20 -13.81 2.85 -13.80
N ASP A 21 -14.83 2.45 -13.03
CA ASP A 21 -15.82 3.34 -12.42
C ASP A 21 -15.31 4.05 -11.16
N ASP A 22 -14.16 3.65 -10.61
CA ASP A 22 -13.57 4.30 -9.45
C ASP A 22 -13.01 5.69 -9.85
N PRO A 23 -13.42 6.78 -9.18
CA PRO A 23 -12.97 8.14 -9.50
C PRO A 23 -11.45 8.32 -9.54
N MET A 24 -10.71 7.51 -8.78
CA MET A 24 -9.25 7.55 -8.69
C MET A 24 -8.55 6.60 -9.66
N PHE A 25 -9.28 5.89 -10.52
CA PHE A 25 -8.73 4.88 -11.44
C PHE A 25 -7.54 5.39 -12.24
N LYS A 26 -7.70 6.54 -12.92
CA LYS A 26 -6.66 7.13 -13.77
C LYS A 26 -5.40 7.49 -12.98
N LEU A 27 -5.56 7.97 -11.75
CA LEU A 27 -4.45 8.32 -10.88
C LEU A 27 -3.68 7.08 -10.43
N ARG A 28 -4.39 6.03 -10.00
CA ARG A 28 -3.76 4.75 -9.60
C ARG A 28 -3.06 4.07 -10.77
N GLN A 29 -3.66 4.08 -11.96
CA GLN A 29 -3.01 3.54 -13.16
C GLN A 29 -1.70 4.29 -13.46
N LYS A 30 -1.72 5.63 -13.45
CA LYS A 30 -0.50 6.43 -13.68
C LYS A 30 0.58 6.15 -12.63
N ALA A 31 0.20 5.98 -11.37
CA ALA A 31 1.13 5.65 -10.30
C ALA A 31 1.73 4.23 -10.49
N TRP A 32 0.91 3.28 -10.94
CA TRP A 32 1.35 1.92 -11.25
C TRP A 32 2.33 1.89 -12.42
N ASP A 33 2.02 2.57 -13.51
CA ASP A 33 2.88 2.64 -14.69
C ASP A 33 4.25 3.25 -14.32
N ALA A 34 4.26 4.31 -13.50
CA ALA A 34 5.48 4.91 -12.99
C ALA A 34 6.27 3.97 -12.05
N PHE A 35 5.60 3.13 -11.27
CA PHE A 35 6.24 2.12 -10.43
C PHE A 35 6.84 0.99 -11.27
N ALA A 36 6.13 0.53 -12.30
CA ALA A 36 6.60 -0.49 -13.22
C ALA A 36 7.85 -0.01 -13.97
N ASP A 37 7.83 1.22 -14.48
CA ASP A 37 8.94 1.85 -15.20
C ASP A 37 10.18 2.07 -14.31
N LYS A 38 9.99 2.62 -13.10
CA LYS A 38 11.12 2.89 -12.18
C LYS A 38 11.70 1.65 -11.53
N GLY A 39 10.92 0.57 -11.43
CA GLY A 39 11.37 -0.65 -10.79
C GLY A 39 11.53 -0.54 -9.27
N LEU A 40 12.07 -1.60 -8.68
CA LEU A 40 12.44 -1.60 -7.27
C LEU A 40 13.79 -0.89 -7.06
N PRO A 41 13.91 -0.09 -5.98
CA PRO A 41 15.17 0.53 -5.63
C PRO A 41 16.23 -0.52 -5.31
N THR A 42 17.45 -0.29 -5.80
CA THR A 42 18.59 -1.16 -5.52
C THR A 42 19.62 -0.39 -4.69
N LYS A 43 20.67 -1.07 -4.20
CA LYS A 43 21.79 -0.40 -3.52
C LYS A 43 22.51 0.66 -4.38
N LYS A 44 22.28 0.65 -5.70
CA LYS A 44 22.79 1.66 -6.64
C LYS A 44 21.96 2.94 -6.63
N THR A 45 20.73 2.90 -6.11
CA THR A 45 19.91 4.09 -5.90
C THR A 45 20.42 4.80 -4.65
N GLU A 46 21.05 5.96 -4.85
CA GLU A 46 21.77 6.71 -3.80
C GLU A 46 20.91 6.95 -2.55
N THR A 47 19.64 7.30 -2.74
CA THR A 47 18.66 7.54 -1.66
C THR A 47 18.42 6.32 -0.77
N TYR A 48 18.60 5.09 -1.29
CA TYR A 48 18.34 3.83 -0.58
C TYR A 48 19.61 3.07 -0.22
N LYS A 49 20.79 3.67 -0.39
CA LYS A 49 22.09 3.05 -0.15
C LYS A 49 22.22 2.44 1.26
N TYR A 50 21.61 3.09 2.25
CA TYR A 50 21.67 2.67 3.66
C TYR A 50 20.40 1.96 4.14
N VAL A 51 19.38 1.82 3.29
CA VAL A 51 18.11 1.17 3.64
C VAL A 51 18.12 -0.28 3.17
N LYS A 52 17.99 -1.23 4.10
CA LYS A 52 17.99 -2.67 3.80
C LYS A 52 16.63 -3.15 3.32
N LEU A 53 16.26 -2.82 2.08
CA LEU A 53 14.95 -3.20 1.49
C LEU A 53 14.85 -4.66 1.04
N ARG A 54 15.97 -5.40 1.02
CA ARG A 54 15.98 -6.79 0.56
C ARG A 54 14.94 -7.67 1.27
N LYS A 55 14.84 -7.56 2.60
CA LYS A 55 13.88 -8.35 3.38
C LYS A 55 12.43 -8.03 3.02
N LEU A 56 12.14 -6.78 2.67
CA LEU A 56 10.80 -6.36 2.28
C LEU A 56 10.36 -7.05 0.97
N PHE A 57 11.27 -7.17 0.01
CA PHE A 57 10.98 -7.79 -1.29
C PHE A 57 10.90 -9.32 -1.24
N GLU A 58 11.36 -9.94 -0.15
CA GLU A 58 11.25 -11.39 0.09
C GLU A 58 9.89 -11.76 0.70
N LEU A 59 9.10 -10.78 1.18
CA LEU A 59 7.79 -11.02 1.75
C LEU A 59 6.72 -11.15 0.67
N ASP A 60 5.78 -12.07 0.90
CA ASP A 60 4.54 -12.14 0.13
C ASP A 60 3.51 -11.20 0.76
N PHE A 61 3.05 -10.24 -0.04
CA PHE A 61 2.00 -9.31 0.37
C PHE A 61 0.64 -9.92 0.07
N GLN A 62 -0.40 -9.40 0.71
CA GLN A 62 -1.79 -9.65 0.34
C GLN A 62 -2.59 -8.39 0.62
N ALA A 63 -3.64 -8.15 -0.17
CA ALA A 63 -4.55 -7.05 0.10
C ALA A 63 -5.21 -7.26 1.47
N ALA A 64 -5.12 -6.24 2.32
CA ALA A 64 -5.74 -6.31 3.63
C ALA A 64 -7.27 -6.20 3.49
N LYS A 65 -7.98 -7.06 4.23
CA LYS A 65 -9.44 -7.08 4.22
C LYS A 65 -9.98 -5.99 5.13
N ALA A 66 -11.15 -5.47 4.76
CA ALA A 66 -11.93 -4.62 5.66
C ALA A 66 -12.25 -5.42 6.93
N GLU A 67 -12.07 -4.77 8.07
CA GLU A 67 -12.20 -5.37 9.39
C GLU A 67 -12.79 -4.32 10.32
N LYS A 68 -13.85 -4.69 11.04
CA LYS A 68 -14.39 -3.85 12.10
C LYS A 68 -13.65 -4.13 13.40
N ARG A 69 -13.20 -3.09 14.10
CA ARG A 69 -12.70 -3.20 15.47
C ARG A 69 -13.31 -2.12 16.33
N ASP A 70 -13.52 -2.45 17.60
CA ASP A 70 -13.80 -1.42 18.59
C ASP A 70 -12.51 -0.60 18.82
N VAL A 71 -12.58 0.67 18.46
CA VAL A 71 -11.47 1.62 18.55
C VAL A 71 -11.74 2.71 19.58
N LYS A 72 -12.88 2.67 20.29
CA LYS A 72 -13.32 3.75 21.19
C LYS A 72 -12.30 4.06 22.28
N GLU A 73 -11.68 3.03 22.83
CA GLU A 73 -10.64 3.17 23.87
C GLU A 73 -9.37 3.88 23.38
N TRP A 74 -9.18 3.97 22.06
CA TRP A 74 -8.03 4.61 21.42
C TRP A 74 -8.32 6.03 20.93
N ILE A 75 -9.59 6.45 20.99
CA ILE A 75 -10.00 7.81 20.63
C ILE A 75 -9.87 8.69 21.87
N TYR A 76 -9.08 9.77 21.74
CA TYR A 76 -9.00 10.77 22.80
C TYR A 76 -10.35 11.47 23.00
N PRO A 77 -10.78 11.77 24.24
CA PRO A 77 -12.07 12.39 24.53
C PRO A 77 -12.33 13.67 23.73
N GLU A 78 -11.31 14.50 23.52
CA GLU A 78 -11.40 15.73 22.72
C GLU A 78 -11.68 15.50 21.23
N CYS A 79 -11.44 14.29 20.72
CA CYS A 79 -11.59 13.90 19.31
C CYS A 79 -12.87 13.09 19.04
N GLU A 80 -13.71 12.83 20.04
CA GLU A 80 -14.94 12.03 19.88
C GLU A 80 -15.86 12.59 18.78
N SER A 81 -15.96 13.92 18.68
CA SER A 81 -16.82 14.60 17.71
C SER A 81 -16.21 14.76 16.31
N SER A 82 -14.90 14.58 16.16
CA SER A 82 -14.19 14.80 14.90
C SER A 82 -12.98 13.88 14.79
N ASN A 83 -13.25 12.64 14.40
CA ASN A 83 -12.23 11.65 14.09
C ASN A 83 -12.56 10.96 12.75
N ILE A 84 -11.53 10.41 12.11
CA ILE A 84 -11.65 9.57 10.92
C ILE A 84 -10.77 8.36 11.16
N VAL A 85 -11.37 7.17 11.14
CA VAL A 85 -10.68 5.92 11.41
C VAL A 85 -10.47 5.15 10.12
N PHE A 86 -9.26 4.65 9.94
CA PHE A 86 -8.93 3.70 8.87
C PHE A 86 -8.39 2.42 9.46
N ILE A 87 -9.08 1.29 9.24
CA ILE A 87 -8.64 -0.03 9.68
C ILE A 87 -8.15 -0.77 8.44
N ASN A 88 -6.87 -1.19 8.45
CA ASN A 88 -6.25 -1.88 7.32
C ASN A 88 -6.34 -1.11 5.98
N GLY A 89 -6.37 0.23 6.04
CA GLY A 89 -6.50 1.09 4.87
C GLY A 89 -7.92 1.29 4.36
N HIS A 90 -8.93 0.73 5.03
CA HIS A 90 -10.35 0.95 4.73
C HIS A 90 -10.92 1.97 5.71
N PHE A 91 -11.71 2.92 5.21
CA PHE A 91 -12.45 3.83 6.06
C PHE A 91 -13.50 3.05 6.86
N GLU A 92 -13.46 3.16 8.18
CA GLU A 92 -14.48 2.61 9.07
C GLU A 92 -15.40 3.77 9.47
N PRO A 93 -16.61 3.87 8.89
CA PRO A 93 -17.65 4.70 9.48
C PRO A 93 -18.05 4.07 10.81
N GLU A 94 -18.12 4.88 11.87
CA GLU A 94 -18.50 4.46 13.25
C GLU A 94 -19.64 3.42 13.30
#